data_AF-A0A3S0J6P9-F1
#
_entry.id   AF-A0A3S0J6P9-F1
#
_cell.length_a   1.000
_cell.length_b   1.000
_cell.length_c   1.000
_cell.angle_alpha   90.00
_cell.angle_beta   90.00
_cell.angle_gamma   90.00
#
_symmetry.space_group_name_H-M   'P 1'
#
loop_
_entity.id
_entity.type
_entity.pdbx_description
1 polymer ?
#
loop_
_entity_poly.entity_id
_entity_poly.type
_entity_poly.pdbx_seq_one_letter_code
_entity_poly.pdbx_strand_id
1 'polypeptide(L)'
;MYNYNNFPKNQKAVALGYDKVSDIAPKVLANGKGEIADMIIQIARENNIPIHENVDLVEILSFLDIEDHIPYEVYSVVAEIFIYIYEQNSKQKFK
;
A
#
# COMPACT_ATOMS: atom_id res chain seq x y z
N MET A 1 -14.60 17.53 11.27
CA MET A 1 -15.03 17.11 9.92
C MET A 1 -13.89 17.37 8.97
N TYR A 2 -13.29 16.34 8.39
CA TYR A 2 -12.23 16.52 7.40
C TYR A 2 -12.83 17.05 6.09
N ASN A 3 -12.18 18.05 5.51
CA ASN A 3 -12.66 18.72 4.30
C ASN A 3 -12.26 17.89 3.07
N TYR A 4 -13.25 17.29 2.40
CA TYR A 4 -13.06 16.39 1.25
C TYR A 4 -12.63 17.09 -0.06
N ASN A 5 -12.61 18.43 -0.08
CA ASN A 5 -12.53 19.20 -1.32
C ASN A 5 -11.10 19.55 -1.81
N ASN A 6 -10.04 18.90 -1.34
CA ASN A 6 -8.67 19.31 -1.69
C ASN A 6 -7.72 18.17 -2.07
N PHE A 7 -8.24 17.07 -2.61
CA PHE A 7 -7.41 15.97 -3.06
C PHE A 7 -6.95 16.15 -4.52
N PRO A 8 -5.66 15.88 -4.82
CA PRO A 8 -5.18 15.92 -6.19
C PRO A 8 -5.95 14.90 -7.04
N LYS A 9 -6.58 15.35 -8.13
CA LYS A 9 -7.34 14.49 -9.07
C LYS A 9 -6.56 13.28 -9.61
N ASN A 10 -5.23 13.30 -9.52
CA ASN A 10 -4.34 12.26 -10.02
C ASN A 10 -3.73 11.40 -8.90
N GLN A 11 -4.15 11.55 -7.65
CA GLN A 11 -3.66 10.71 -6.56
C GLN A 11 -4.10 9.26 -6.77
N LYS A 12 -3.17 8.34 -6.56
CA LYS A 12 -3.40 6.89 -6.63
C LYS A 12 -3.02 6.25 -5.30
N ALA A 13 -3.70 5.17 -4.95
CA ALA A 13 -3.34 4.34 -3.82
C ALA A 13 -3.58 2.87 -4.17
N VAL A 14 -2.67 2.02 -3.72
CA VAL A 14 -2.78 0.57 -3.81
C VAL A 14 -2.47 -0.02 -2.43
N ALA A 15 -3.36 -0.86 -1.94
CA ALA A 15 -3.17 -1.63 -0.72
C ALA A 15 -2.62 -3.01 -1.08
N LEU A 16 -1.53 -3.41 -0.44
CA LEU A 16 -0.92 -4.72 -0.62
C LEU A 16 -1.16 -5.62 0.60
N GLY A 17 -1.38 -6.89 0.34
CA GLY A 17 -1.50 -7.95 1.33
C GLY A 17 -0.51 -9.07 1.06
N TYR A 18 -0.10 -9.77 2.11
CA TYR A 18 0.73 -10.96 1.97
C TYR A 18 0.53 -11.91 3.15
N ASP A 19 -0.08 -13.06 2.88
CA ASP A 19 -0.12 -14.19 3.82
C ASP A 19 1.05 -15.14 3.53
N LYS A 20 2.00 -15.19 4.46
CA LYS A 20 3.21 -16.02 4.35
C LYS A 20 2.93 -17.53 4.25
N VAL A 21 1.74 -17.99 4.62
CA VAL A 21 1.37 -19.42 4.61
C VAL A 21 0.73 -19.81 3.29
N SER A 22 -0.10 -18.94 2.72
CA SER A 22 -0.97 -19.28 1.59
C SER A 22 -0.59 -18.59 0.29
N ASP A 23 0.04 -17.42 0.35
CA ASP A 23 0.37 -16.64 -0.85
C ASP A 23 1.80 -16.93 -1.33
N ILE A 24 1.97 -17.01 -2.65
CA ILE A 24 3.28 -17.15 -3.31
C ILE A 24 4.00 -15.80 -3.46
N ALA A 25 3.25 -14.70 -3.35
CA ALA A 25 3.74 -13.34 -3.49
C ALA A 25 2.75 -12.35 -2.85
N PRO A 26 3.14 -11.11 -2.58
CA PRO A 26 2.19 -10.07 -2.19
C PRO A 26 1.15 -9.84 -3.29
N LYS A 27 -0.07 -9.48 -2.90
CA LYS A 27 -1.18 -9.23 -3.82
C LYS A 27 -1.88 -7.91 -3.54
N VAL A 28 -2.59 -7.42 -4.54
CA VAL A 28 -3.41 -6.21 -4.42
C VAL A 28 -4.71 -6.53 -3.69
N LEU A 29 -4.96 -5.84 -2.57
CA LEU A 29 -6.21 -5.94 -1.81
C LEU A 29 -7.19 -4.83 -2.16
N ALA A 30 -6.68 -3.67 -2.58
CA ALA A 30 -7.47 -2.54 -3.04
C ALA A 30 -6.64 -1.66 -3.98
N ASN A 31 -7.28 -1.06 -4.97
CA ASN A 31 -6.69 -0.05 -5.85
C ASN A 31 -7.67 1.12 -6.01
N GLY A 32 -7.15 2.30 -6.28
CA GLY A 32 -8.01 3.48 -6.39
C GLY A 32 -7.28 4.71 -6.94
N LYS A 33 -8.08 5.65 -7.45
CA LYS A 33 -7.64 6.97 -7.88
C LYS A 33 -8.59 8.06 -7.37
N GLY A 34 -8.07 9.27 -7.19
CA GLY A 34 -8.84 10.40 -6.63
C GLY A 34 -9.49 10.01 -5.30
N GLU A 35 -10.79 10.26 -5.17
CA GLU A 35 -11.55 10.02 -3.93
C GLU A 35 -11.43 8.59 -3.38
N ILE A 36 -11.32 7.58 -4.25
CA ILE A 36 -11.13 6.18 -3.81
C ILE A 36 -9.73 5.99 -3.22
N ALA A 37 -8.70 6.60 -3.82
CA ALA A 37 -7.34 6.55 -3.27
C ALA A 37 -7.29 7.21 -1.88
N ASP A 38 -8.00 8.32 -1.71
CA ASP A 38 -8.09 9.03 -0.44
C ASP A 38 -8.79 8.19 0.63
N MET A 39 -9.86 7.50 0.25
CA MET A 39 -10.57 6.59 1.15
C MET A 39 -9.68 5.40 1.57
N ILE A 40 -8.92 4.82 0.64
CA ILE A 40 -7.93 3.76 0.96
C ILE A 40 -6.91 4.27 1.97
N ILE A 41 -6.34 5.46 1.74
CA ILE A 41 -5.36 6.09 2.62
C ILE A 41 -5.96 6.40 3.99
N GLN A 42 -7.20 6.88 4.04
CA GLN A 42 -7.89 7.17 5.29
C GLN A 42 -8.11 5.90 6.11
N ILE A 43 -8.64 4.84 5.50
CA ILE A 43 -8.85 3.54 6.16
C ILE A 43 -7.52 2.97 6.67
N ALA A 44 -6.45 3.07 5.88
CA ALA A 44 -5.12 2.66 6.30
C ALA A 44 -4.65 3.40 7.55
N ARG A 45 -4.82 4.73 7.61
CA ARG A 45 -4.48 5.55 8.80
C ARG A 45 -5.31 5.15 10.02
N GLU A 46 -6.62 4.99 9.85
CA GLU A 46 -7.53 4.61 10.95
C GLU A 46 -7.18 3.23 11.55
N ASN A 47 -6.65 2.32 10.73
CA ASN A 47 -6.25 0.98 11.15
C ASN A 47 -4.75 0.84 11.45
N ASN A 48 -4.00 1.95 11.50
CA ASN A 48 -2.54 1.94 11.71
C ASN A 48 -1.77 1.07 10.70
N ILE A 49 -2.27 0.98 9.47
CA ILE A 49 -1.59 0.32 8.36
C ILE A 49 -0.51 1.29 7.84
N PRO A 50 0.76 0.85 7.73
CA PRO A 50 1.84 1.70 7.21
C PRO A 50 1.57 2.17 5.78
N ILE A 51 1.88 3.45 5.52
CA ILE A 51 1.72 4.07 4.21
C ILE A 51 3.10 4.50 3.72
N HIS A 52 3.42 4.12 2.48
CA HIS A 52 4.65 4.49 1.80
C HIS A 52 4.31 5.23 0.51
N GLU A 53 4.90 6.41 0.32
CA GLU A 53 4.67 7.25 -0.86
C GLU A 53 5.76 7.01 -1.90
N ASN A 54 5.38 6.46 -3.04
CA ASN A 54 6.28 6.24 -4.18
C ASN A 54 5.47 6.31 -5.48
N VAL A 55 5.72 7.35 -6.28
CA VAL A 55 4.97 7.66 -7.50
C VAL A 55 5.16 6.58 -8.57
N ASP A 56 6.39 6.11 -8.78
CA ASP A 56 6.69 5.13 -9.81
C ASP A 56 6.07 3.76 -9.47
N LEU A 57 6.20 3.34 -8.21
CA LEU A 57 5.66 2.05 -7.76
C LEU A 57 4.13 2.05 -7.78
N VAL A 58 3.48 3.11 -7.29
CA VAL A 58 2.01 3.17 -7.28
C VAL A 58 1.45 3.22 -8.70
N GLU A 59 2.17 3.84 -9.65
CA GLU A 59 1.77 3.84 -11.06
C GLU A 59 1.75 2.41 -11.62
N ILE A 60 2.83 1.65 -11.43
CA ILE A 60 2.93 0.25 -11.86
C ILE A 60 1.84 -0.61 -11.21
N LEU A 61 1.73 -0.54 -9.88
CA LEU A 61 0.78 -1.37 -9.13
C LEU A 61 -0.68 -0.99 -9.40
N SER A 62 -0.96 0.24 -9.82
CA SER A 62 -2.33 0.68 -10.13
C SER A 62 -2.94 0.03 -11.37
N PHE A 63 -2.13 -0.64 -12.19
CA PHE A 63 -2.60 -1.40 -13.35
C PHE A 63 -3.06 -2.82 -13.02
N LEU A 64 -2.80 -3.29 -11.80
CA LEU A 64 -3.17 -4.63 -11.35
C LEU A 64 -4.60 -4.64 -10.81
N ASP A 65 -5.32 -5.73 -11.07
CA ASP A 65 -6.65 -5.93 -10.50
C ASP A 65 -6.58 -6.40 -9.04
N ILE A 66 -7.70 -6.32 -8.33
CA ILE A 66 -7.80 -6.84 -6.97
C ILE A 66 -7.61 -8.37 -7.01
N GLU A 67 -6.88 -8.89 -6.03
CA GLU A 67 -6.36 -10.27 -5.92
C GLU A 67 -5.22 -10.64 -6.88
N ASP A 68 -4.79 -9.75 -7.77
CA ASP A 68 -3.59 -10.00 -8.57
C ASP A 68 -2.34 -9.98 -7.69
N HIS A 69 -1.45 -10.95 -7.93
CA HIS A 69 -0.11 -10.93 -7.38
C HIS A 69 0.71 -9.82 -8.05
N ILE A 70 1.59 -9.17 -7.28
CA ILE A 70 2.51 -8.20 -7.85
C ILE A 70 3.41 -8.86 -8.91
N PRO A 71 3.92 -8.13 -9.92
CA PRO A 71 4.90 -8.64 -10.89
C PRO A 71 6.29 -8.82 -10.28
N TYR A 72 7.07 -9.78 -10.78
CA TYR A 72 8.42 -10.09 -10.29
C TYR A 72 9.34 -8.86 -10.31
N GLU A 73 9.17 -7.99 -11.30
CA GLU A 73 9.96 -6.79 -11.54
C GLU A 73 9.93 -5.80 -10.36
N VAL A 74 8.84 -5.82 -9.57
CA VAL A 74 8.66 -4.93 -8.40
C VAL A 74 8.85 -5.64 -7.06
N TYR A 75 9.21 -6.93 -7.05
CA TYR A 75 9.36 -7.71 -5.80
C TYR A 75 10.41 -7.13 -4.88
N SER A 76 11.57 -6.74 -5.41
CA SER A 76 12.68 -6.22 -4.62
C SER A 76 12.28 -4.94 -3.88
N VAL A 77 11.61 -4.02 -4.57
CA VAL A 77 11.13 -2.76 -4.02
C VAL A 77 10.07 -3.00 -2.93
N VAL A 78 9.11 -3.89 -3.18
CA VAL A 78 8.07 -4.22 -2.18
C VAL A 78 8.68 -4.93 -0.96
N ALA A 79 9.65 -5.82 -1.17
CA ALA A 79 10.36 -6.49 -0.08
C ALA A 79 11.13 -5.50 0.80
N GLU A 80 11.79 -4.50 0.21
CA GLU A 80 12.48 -3.44 0.95
C GLU A 80 11.50 -2.65 1.84
N ILE A 81 10.32 -2.30 1.31
CA ILE A 81 9.26 -1.63 2.08
C ILE A 81 8.81 -2.50 3.27
N PHE A 82 8.60 -3.80 3.05
CA PHE A 82 8.22 -4.73 4.12
C PHE A 82 9.29 -4.87 5.20
N ILE A 83 10.57 -4.95 4.81
CA ILE A 83 11.69 -4.98 5.75
C ILE A 83 11.72 -3.70 6.57
N TYR A 84 11.63 -2.54 5.92
CA TYR A 84 11.59 -1.25 6.61
C TYR A 84 10.45 -1.19 7.65
N ILE A 85 9.24 -1.58 7.27
CA ILE A 85 8.07 -1.63 8.17
C ILE A 85 8.32 -2.58 9.35
N TYR A 86 8.85 -3.77 9.07
CA TYR A 86 9.13 -4.77 10.11
C TYR A 86 10.16 -4.26 11.12
N GLU A 87 11.21 -3.56 10.66
CA GLU A 87 12.20 -2.95 11.53
C GLU A 87 11.62 -1.84 12.41
N GLN A 88 10.75 -0.98 11.86
CA GLN A 88 10.08 0.06 12.65
C GLN A 88 9.18 -0.55 13.73
N ASN A 89 8.43 -1.60 13.39
CA ASN A 89 7.59 -2.33 14.35
C ASN A 89 8.42 -3.07 15.42
N SER A 90 9.56 -3.64 15.04
CA SER A 90 10.46 -4.32 15.97
C SER A 90 11.09 -3.35 16.96
N LYS A 91 11.45 -2.13 16.52
CA LYS A 91 11.97 -1.07 17.41
C LYS A 91 10.91 -0.53 18.38
N GLN A 92 9.62 -0.55 18.01
CA GLN A 92 8.52 -0.16 18.91
C GLN A 92 8.25 -1.17 20.04
N LYS A 93 8.63 -2.45 19.87
CA LYS A 93 8.46 -3.47 20.93
C LYS A 93 9.49 -3.39 22.07
N PHE A 94 10.52 -2.55 21.95
CA PHE A 94 11.59 -2.40 22.95
C PHE A 94 11.67 -0.99 23.57
N LYS A 95 10.59 -0.21 23.48
CA LYS A 95 10.40 1.03 24.26
C LYS A 95 9.20 0.86 25.18
#